data_AF-A0A9E4G1P1-F1
#
_entry.id   AF-A0A9E4G1P1-F1
#
_cell.length_a   1.000
_cell.length_b   1.000
_cell.length_c   1.000
_cell.angle_alpha   90.00
_cell.angle_beta   90.00
_cell.angle_gamma   90.00
#
_symmetry.space_group_name_H-M   'P 1'
#
loop_
_entity.id
_entity.type
_entity.pdbx_description
1 polymer ?
#
loop_
_entity_poly.entity_id
_entity_poly.type
_entity_poly.pdbx_seq_one_letter_code
_entity_poly.pdbx_strand_id
1 'polypeptide(L)'
;LEIMIFGVIVIIVLLILYWFLRTEIGLAVRATGKNSQMVRATGLNHYMMIAIGLMVANGLAAVAGSMVVQQFGFADVSLGFGLIIRGLAAVIIGEVLLRPRSVGQLLVAAVAGMLVFDISRAWIFSALDLPTTDIQFVSALVVLAALGAPRLYDRWKTYRQRHSG
;
A
#
# COMPACT_ATOMS: atom_id res chain seq x y z
N LEU A 1 -1.62 -2.42 -25.98
CA LEU A 1 -0.84 -3.63 -25.63
C LEU A 1 -0.14 -3.47 -24.27
N GLU A 2 0.50 -2.32 -24.03
CA GLU A 2 1.28 -2.04 -22.81
C GLU A 2 0.49 -2.23 -21.50
N ILE A 3 -0.74 -1.72 -21.43
CA ILE A 3 -1.62 -1.88 -20.25
C ILE A 3 -1.90 -3.36 -19.94
N MET A 4 -2.06 -4.19 -20.98
CA MET A 4 -2.31 -5.61 -20.83
C MET A 4 -1.07 -6.33 -20.29
N ILE A 5 0.12 -5.98 -20.80
CA ILE A 5 1.40 -6.55 -20.34
C ILE A 5 1.66 -6.17 -18.87
N PHE A 6 1.50 -4.89 -18.52
CA PHE A 6 1.66 -4.44 -17.14
C PHE A 6 0.65 -5.11 -16.20
N GLY A 7 -0.61 -5.26 -16.62
CA GLY A 7 -1.63 -5.98 -15.86
C GLY A 7 -1.25 -7.43 -15.57
N VAL A 8 -0.75 -8.16 -16.58
CA VAL A 8 -0.28 -9.55 -16.41
C VAL A 8 0.89 -9.63 -15.43
N ILE A 9 1.87 -8.73 -15.54
CA ILE A 9 3.01 -8.66 -14.62
C ILE A 9 2.53 -8.44 -13.18
N VAL A 10 1.61 -7.49 -12.96
CA VAL A 10 1.06 -7.21 -11.63
C VAL A 10 0.34 -8.44 -11.06
N ILE A 11 -0.47 -9.13 -11.86
CA ILE A 11 -1.17 -10.35 -11.42
C ILE A 11 -0.16 -11.44 -11.02
N ILE A 12 0.87 -11.67 -11.84
CA ILE A 12 1.91 -12.66 -11.54
C ILE A 12 2.62 -12.31 -10.22
N VAL A 13 3.00 -11.04 -10.04
CA VAL A 13 3.64 -10.56 -8.81
C VAL A 13 2.73 -10.78 -7.60
N LEU A 14 1.44 -10.47 -7.71
CA LEU A 14 0.47 -10.70 -6.62
C LEU A 14 0.32 -12.18 -6.28
N LEU A 15 0.30 -13.07 -7.27
CA LEU A 15 0.22 -14.52 -7.06
C LEU A 15 1.48 -15.05 -6.38
N ILE A 16 2.67 -14.62 -6.83
CA ILE A 16 3.95 -14.97 -6.20
C ILE A 16 3.97 -14.48 -4.74
N LEU A 17 3.56 -13.23 -4.50
CA LEU A 17 3.55 -12.66 -3.16
C LEU A 17 2.53 -13.38 -2.24
N TYR A 18 1.36 -13.71 -2.77
CA TYR A 18 0.35 -14.49 -2.05
C TYR A 18 0.87 -15.87 -1.64
N TRP A 19 1.53 -16.57 -2.58
CA TRP A 19 2.13 -17.88 -2.32
C TRP A 19 3.27 -17.76 -1.30
N PHE A 20 4.21 -16.84 -1.53
CA PHE A 20 5.36 -16.60 -0.65
C PHE A 20 4.92 -16.30 0.79
N LEU A 21 3.94 -15.41 0.98
CA LEU A 21 3.46 -15.04 2.32
C LEU A 21 2.78 -16.21 3.06
N ARG A 22 2.33 -17.26 2.36
CA ARG A 22 1.78 -18.49 2.97
C ARG A 22 2.84 -19.53 3.33
N THR A 23 4.06 -19.45 2.78
CA THR A 23 5.15 -20.37 3.13
C THR A 23 5.61 -20.19 4.59
N GLU A 24 6.35 -21.16 5.12
CA GLU A 24 6.91 -21.09 6.49
C GLU A 24 7.80 -19.86 6.70
N ILE A 25 8.63 -19.55 5.69
CA ILE A 25 9.46 -18.34 5.67
C ILE A 25 8.55 -17.11 5.67
N GLY A 26 7.52 -17.05 4.82
CA GLY A 26 6.58 -15.92 4.79
C GLY A 26 5.81 -15.72 6.09
N LEU A 27 5.45 -16.79 6.79
CA LEU A 27 4.85 -16.76 8.13
C LEU A 27 5.82 -16.19 9.17
N ALA A 28 7.09 -16.63 9.13
CA ALA A 28 8.13 -16.12 10.01
C ALA A 28 8.44 -14.62 9.75
N VAL A 29 8.35 -14.14 8.50
CA VAL A 29 8.50 -12.70 8.16
C VAL A 29 7.40 -11.92 8.87
N ARG A 30 6.16 -12.39 8.72
CA ARG A 30 4.99 -11.73 9.32
C ARG A 30 5.00 -11.78 10.84
N ALA A 31 5.45 -12.89 11.43
CA ALA A 31 5.63 -13.01 12.87
C ALA A 31 6.67 -12.01 13.38
N THR A 32 7.77 -11.85 12.64
CA THR A 32 8.82 -10.88 12.95
C THR A 32 8.31 -9.44 12.91
N GLY A 33 7.47 -9.11 11.92
CA GLY A 33 6.86 -7.79 11.81
C GLY A 33 5.85 -7.48 12.92
N LYS A 34 5.18 -8.49 13.48
CA LYS A 34 4.24 -8.31 14.62
C LYS A 34 4.93 -8.26 15.96
N ASN A 35 5.91 -9.14 16.20
CA ASN A 35 6.65 -9.19 17.44
C ASN A 35 8.05 -9.77 17.23
N SER A 36 9.05 -8.90 17.20
CA SER A 36 10.45 -9.27 17.07
C SER A 36 10.99 -10.03 18.30
N GLN A 37 10.43 -9.78 19.49
CA GLN A 37 10.85 -10.46 20.72
C GLN A 37 10.43 -11.93 20.72
N MET A 38 9.23 -12.22 20.21
CA MET A 38 8.72 -13.60 20.09
C MET A 38 9.61 -14.45 19.18
N VAL A 39 10.01 -13.90 18.02
CA VAL A 39 10.83 -14.63 17.04
C VAL A 39 12.22 -14.96 17.60
N ARG A 40 12.80 -14.04 18.37
CA ARG A 40 14.07 -14.26 19.09
C ARG A 40 13.95 -15.35 20.14
N ALA A 41 12.84 -15.41 20.88
CA ALA A 41 12.59 -16.44 21.89
C ALA A 41 12.39 -17.84 21.27
N THR A 42 11.89 -17.92 20.04
CA THR A 42 11.70 -19.19 19.30
C THR A 42 12.98 -19.71 18.62
N GLY A 43 14.13 -19.06 18.80
CA GLY A 43 15.41 -19.50 18.22
C GLY A 43 15.60 -19.20 16.73
N LEU A 44 14.68 -18.46 16.10
CA LEU A 44 14.78 -18.04 14.71
C LEU A 44 15.68 -16.80 14.58
N ASN A 45 16.49 -16.76 13.52
CA ASN A 45 17.34 -15.60 13.26
C ASN A 45 16.51 -14.41 12.73
N HIS A 46 16.21 -13.48 13.64
CA HIS A 46 15.49 -12.25 13.37
C HIS A 46 16.13 -11.39 12.25
N TYR A 47 17.47 -11.30 12.20
CA TYR A 47 18.17 -10.50 11.19
C TYR A 47 18.00 -11.09 9.79
N MET A 48 18.07 -12.42 9.67
CA MET A 48 17.81 -13.11 8.40
C MET A 48 16.38 -12.83 7.92
N MET A 49 15.41 -12.81 8.84
CA MET A 49 14.02 -12.54 8.50
C MET A 49 13.82 -11.13 7.93
N ILE A 50 14.42 -10.13 8.58
CA ILE A 50 14.39 -8.74 8.13
C ILE A 50 15.07 -8.62 6.77
N ALA A 51 16.23 -9.26 6.60
CA ALA A 51 16.97 -9.24 5.33
C ALA A 51 16.13 -9.81 4.20
N ILE A 52 15.45 -10.96 4.40
CA ILE A 52 14.55 -11.55 3.40
C ILE A 52 13.41 -10.59 3.06
N GLY A 53 12.76 -10.00 4.07
CA GLY A 53 11.69 -9.03 3.84
C GLY A 53 12.15 -7.80 3.05
N LEU A 54 13.34 -7.29 3.38
CA LEU A 54 13.95 -6.13 2.73
C LEU A 54 14.37 -6.45 1.28
N MET A 55 14.93 -7.64 1.02
CA MET A 55 15.28 -8.08 -0.33
C MET A 55 14.04 -8.16 -1.22
N VAL A 56 12.95 -8.76 -0.72
CA VAL A 56 11.68 -8.85 -1.47
C VAL A 56 11.11 -7.45 -1.72
N ALA A 57 11.08 -6.58 -0.70
CA ALA A 57 10.55 -5.22 -0.85
C ALA A 57 11.33 -4.40 -1.88
N ASN A 58 12.67 -4.45 -1.84
CA ASN A 58 13.50 -3.76 -2.82
C ASN A 58 13.39 -4.36 -4.22
N GLY A 59 13.27 -5.69 -4.35
CA GLY A 59 13.01 -6.35 -5.62
C GLY A 59 11.71 -5.86 -6.26
N LEU A 60 10.63 -5.80 -5.48
CA LEU A 60 9.34 -5.27 -5.94
C LEU A 60 9.42 -3.78 -6.31
N ALA A 61 10.14 -2.97 -5.54
CA ALA A 61 10.37 -1.56 -5.83
C ALA A 61 11.15 -1.36 -7.14
N ALA A 62 12.17 -2.19 -7.40
CA ALA A 62 12.94 -2.15 -8.64
C ALA A 62 12.08 -2.53 -9.86
N VAL A 63 11.26 -3.59 -9.74
CA VAL A 63 10.30 -3.97 -10.80
C VAL A 63 9.33 -2.82 -11.08
N ALA A 64 8.70 -2.25 -10.04
CA ALA A 64 7.79 -1.12 -10.18
C ALA A 64 8.47 0.10 -10.82
N GLY A 65 9.68 0.45 -10.37
CA GLY A 65 10.45 1.56 -10.94
C GLY A 65 10.78 1.37 -12.41
N SER A 66 11.16 0.15 -12.82
CA SER A 66 11.43 -0.17 -14.22
C SER A 66 10.18 -0.02 -15.11
N MET A 67 8.99 -0.36 -14.59
CA MET A 67 7.73 -0.21 -15.32
C MET A 67 7.35 1.26 -15.48
N VAL A 68 7.57 2.07 -14.44
CA VAL A 68 7.31 3.51 -14.46
C VAL A 68 8.20 4.21 -15.49
N VAL A 69 9.50 3.90 -15.51
CA VAL A 69 10.41 4.50 -16.49
C VAL A 69 10.06 4.08 -17.92
N GLN A 70 9.61 2.83 -18.12
CA GLN A 70 9.10 2.39 -19.42
C GLN A 70 7.84 3.16 -19.85
N GLN A 71 6.94 3.47 -18.93
CA GLN A 71 5.71 4.21 -19.24
C GLN A 71 5.97 5.69 -19.54
N PHE A 72 6.86 6.34 -18.80
CA PHE A 72 7.09 7.78 -18.94
C PHE A 72 8.25 8.12 -19.88
N GLY A 73 9.18 7.21 -20.14
CA GLY A 73 10.36 7.41 -21.00
C GLY A 73 11.48 8.25 -20.36
N PHE A 74 11.33 8.67 -19.11
CA PHE A 74 12.34 9.40 -18.34
C PHE A 74 12.31 8.98 -16.87
N ALA A 75 13.44 9.20 -16.18
CA ALA A 75 13.59 8.91 -14.76
C ALA A 75 13.93 10.21 -14.01
N ASP A 76 13.02 10.62 -13.11
CA ASP A 76 13.20 11.77 -12.22
C ASP A 76 12.85 11.35 -10.79
N VAL A 77 13.56 11.90 -9.80
CA VAL A 77 13.34 11.64 -8.37
C VAL A 77 11.92 12.04 -7.93
N SER A 78 11.36 13.08 -8.54
CA SER A 78 9.99 13.56 -8.31
C SER A 78 8.94 12.52 -8.69
N LEU A 79 9.20 11.69 -9.72
CA LEU A 79 8.29 10.59 -10.08
C LEU A 79 8.23 9.55 -8.94
N GLY A 80 9.38 9.23 -8.34
CA GLY A 80 9.49 8.28 -7.24
C GLY A 80 8.77 8.74 -5.97
N PHE A 81 8.98 10.00 -5.57
CA PHE A 81 8.30 10.55 -4.38
C PHE A 81 6.78 10.51 -4.49
N GLY A 82 6.23 10.91 -5.64
CA GLY A 82 4.77 10.88 -5.86
C GLY A 82 4.19 9.47 -5.76
N LEU A 83 4.91 8.46 -6.25
CA LEU A 83 4.50 7.06 -6.20
C LEU A 83 4.52 6.49 -4.78
N ILE A 84 5.52 6.82 -3.97
CA ILE A 84 5.60 6.37 -2.57
C ILE A 84 4.40 6.90 -1.77
N ILE A 85 4.12 8.21 -1.89
CA ILE A 85 3.01 8.85 -1.18
C ILE A 85 1.66 8.26 -1.62
N ARG A 86 1.45 8.12 -2.93
CA ARG A 86 0.23 7.53 -3.50
C ARG A 86 0.04 6.08 -3.06
N GLY A 87 1.12 5.28 -3.07
CA GLY A 87 1.10 3.89 -2.63
C GLY A 87 0.74 3.73 -1.15
N LEU A 88 1.36 4.53 -0.27
CA LEU A 88 1.04 4.49 1.15
C LEU A 88 -0.41 4.91 1.43
N ALA A 89 -0.89 5.98 0.79
CA ALA A 89 -2.28 6.44 0.94
C ALA A 89 -3.28 5.39 0.44
N ALA A 90 -3.03 4.79 -0.73
CA ALA A 90 -3.83 3.71 -1.29
C ALA A 90 -3.93 2.51 -0.33
N VAL A 91 -2.81 2.05 0.24
CA VAL A 91 -2.81 0.93 1.19
C VAL A 91 -3.62 1.25 2.45
N ILE A 92 -3.49 2.47 2.99
CA ILE A 92 -4.27 2.92 4.16
C ILE A 92 -5.77 2.92 3.84
N ILE A 93 -6.17 3.51 2.71
CA ILE A 93 -7.58 3.56 2.27
C ILE A 93 -8.13 2.14 2.12
N GLY A 94 -7.38 1.26 1.47
CA GLY A 94 -7.76 -0.14 1.26
C GLY A 94 -7.96 -0.90 2.58
N GLU A 95 -7.05 -0.72 3.53
CA GLU A 95 -7.12 -1.37 4.84
C GLU A 95 -8.32 -0.88 5.66
N VAL A 96 -8.60 0.43 5.64
CA VAL A 96 -9.75 1.02 6.34
C VAL A 96 -11.07 0.54 5.74
N LEU A 97 -11.16 0.44 4.41
CA LEU A 97 -12.37 0.05 3.70
C LEU A 97 -12.71 -1.44 3.88
N LEU A 98 -11.72 -2.32 3.73
CA LEU A 98 -11.94 -3.77 3.64
C LEU A 98 -11.59 -4.53 4.93
N ARG A 99 -10.88 -3.92 5.89
CA ARG A 99 -10.48 -4.51 7.18
C ARG A 99 -10.00 -5.96 7.06
N PRO A 100 -8.93 -6.20 6.29
CA PRO A 100 -8.50 -7.53 5.93
C PRO A 100 -8.10 -8.37 7.16
N ARG A 101 -8.55 -9.63 7.19
CA ARG A 101 -8.19 -10.62 8.23
C ARG A 101 -7.25 -11.71 7.72
N SER A 102 -7.13 -11.85 6.40
CA SER A 102 -6.25 -12.81 5.75
C SER A 102 -5.27 -12.12 4.80
N VAL A 103 -4.18 -12.80 4.45
CA VAL A 103 -3.19 -12.28 3.49
C VAL A 103 -3.82 -12.00 2.12
N GLY A 104 -4.71 -12.89 1.65
CA GLY A 104 -5.41 -12.66 0.39
C GLY A 104 -6.26 -11.41 0.42
N GLN A 105 -7.00 -11.19 1.52
CA GLN A 105 -7.76 -9.96 1.72
C GLN A 105 -6.87 -8.72 1.81
N LEU A 106 -5.67 -8.83 2.40
CA LEU A 106 -4.70 -7.73 2.48
C LEU A 106 -4.23 -7.31 1.08
N LEU A 107 -3.89 -8.28 0.22
CA LEU A 107 -3.48 -8.01 -1.16
C LEU A 107 -4.61 -7.40 -1.98
N VAL A 108 -5.82 -7.94 -1.87
CA VAL A 108 -7.01 -7.38 -2.52
C VAL A 108 -7.29 -5.98 -2.00
N ALA A 109 -7.13 -5.74 -0.70
CA ALA A 109 -7.30 -4.42 -0.09
C ALA A 109 -6.31 -3.40 -0.62
N ALA A 110 -5.04 -3.78 -0.80
CA ALA A 110 -4.03 -2.89 -1.39
C ALA A 110 -4.39 -2.49 -2.83
N VAL A 111 -4.81 -3.45 -3.66
CA VAL A 111 -5.22 -3.19 -5.06
C VAL A 111 -6.50 -2.34 -5.11
N ALA A 112 -7.52 -2.70 -4.33
CA ALA A 112 -8.77 -1.96 -4.25
C ALA A 112 -8.55 -0.54 -3.72
N GLY A 113 -7.69 -0.37 -2.72
CA GLY A 113 -7.33 0.94 -2.18
C GLY A 113 -6.68 1.86 -3.20
N MET A 114 -5.85 1.33 -4.09
CA MET A 114 -5.27 2.08 -5.21
C MET A 114 -6.34 2.54 -6.20
N LEU A 115 -7.28 1.67 -6.57
CA LEU A 115 -8.40 2.04 -7.44
C LEU A 115 -9.27 3.13 -6.81
N VAL A 116 -9.61 2.99 -5.52
CA VAL A 116 -10.41 3.97 -4.79
C VAL A 116 -9.67 5.30 -4.68
N PHE A 117 -8.37 5.29 -4.42
CA PHE A 117 -7.55 6.50 -4.39
C PHE A 117 -7.61 7.24 -5.73
N ASP A 118 -7.42 6.53 -6.85
CA ASP A 118 -7.41 7.13 -8.18
C ASP A 118 -8.76 7.66 -8.62
N ILE A 119 -9.83 6.91 -8.31
CA ILE A 119 -11.19 7.35 -8.54
C ILE A 119 -11.46 8.60 -7.69
N SER A 120 -11.19 8.58 -6.39
CA SER A 120 -11.44 9.74 -5.51
C SER A 120 -10.70 10.99 -6.01
N ARG A 121 -9.44 10.83 -6.43
CA ARG A 121 -8.65 11.91 -7.02
C ARG A 121 -9.30 12.42 -8.30
N ALA A 122 -9.65 11.55 -9.25
CA ALA A 122 -10.27 11.94 -10.52
C ALA A 122 -11.61 12.67 -10.32
N TRP A 123 -12.44 12.19 -9.40
CA TRP A 123 -13.71 12.83 -9.03
C TRP A 123 -13.49 14.25 -8.51
N ILE A 124 -12.51 14.45 -7.61
CA ILE A 124 -12.19 15.78 -7.06
C ILE A 124 -11.71 16.74 -8.16
N PHE A 125 -10.89 16.26 -9.12
CA PHE A 125 -10.51 17.08 -10.28
C PHE A 125 -11.71 17.50 -11.11
N SER A 126 -12.61 16.57 -11.43
CA SER A 126 -13.79 16.88 -12.24
C SER A 126 -14.79 17.82 -11.56
N ALA A 127 -14.86 17.80 -10.22
CA ALA A 127 -15.80 18.61 -9.46
C ALA A 127 -15.34 20.06 -9.24
N LEU A 128 -14.03 20.30 -9.25
CA LEU A 128 -13.45 21.62 -8.96
C LEU A 128 -13.00 22.37 -10.23
N ASP A 129 -13.13 21.74 -11.41
CA ASP A 129 -12.75 22.29 -12.73
C ASP A 129 -11.37 22.98 -12.72
N LEU A 130 -10.44 22.39 -11.95
CA LEU A 130 -9.14 22.99 -11.68
C LEU A 130 -8.19 22.79 -12.86
N PRO A 131 -7.29 23.76 -13.12
CA PRO A 131 -6.18 23.57 -14.05
C PRO A 131 -5.35 22.34 -13.67
N THR A 132 -4.87 21.59 -14.67
CA THR A 132 -3.97 20.43 -14.50
C THR A 132 -2.64 20.78 -13.79
N THR A 133 -2.34 22.06 -13.61
CA THR A 133 -1.22 22.57 -12.82
C THR A 133 -1.33 22.21 -11.34
N ASP A 134 -2.53 22.07 -10.79
CA ASP A 134 -2.76 21.84 -9.35
C ASP A 134 -2.80 20.35 -8.97
N ILE A 135 -2.23 19.50 -9.84
CA ILE A 135 -2.34 18.06 -9.67
C ILE A 135 -1.74 17.57 -8.34
N GLN A 136 -0.66 18.21 -7.90
CA GLN A 136 0.02 17.92 -6.66
C GLN A 136 -0.78 18.39 -5.43
N PHE A 137 -1.45 19.54 -5.51
CA PHE A 137 -2.29 20.07 -4.42
C PHE A 137 -3.49 19.16 -4.12
N VAL A 138 -4.20 18.72 -5.15
CA VAL A 138 -5.33 17.79 -4.98
C VAL A 138 -4.85 16.44 -4.44
N SER A 139 -3.72 15.95 -4.92
CA SER A 139 -3.13 14.70 -4.39
C SER A 139 -2.77 14.82 -2.92
N ALA A 140 -2.16 15.94 -2.51
CA ALA A 140 -1.86 16.23 -1.11
C ALA A 140 -3.15 16.30 -0.27
N LEU A 141 -4.21 16.92 -0.77
CA LEU A 141 -5.52 16.98 -0.09
C LEU A 141 -6.12 15.59 0.12
N VAL A 142 -6.12 14.74 -0.91
CA VAL A 142 -6.61 13.35 -0.81
C VAL A 142 -5.79 12.55 0.20
N VAL A 143 -4.46 12.71 0.18
CA VAL A 143 -3.56 12.06 1.16
C VAL A 143 -3.84 12.54 2.57
N LEU A 144 -4.03 13.85 2.78
CA LEU A 144 -4.38 14.43 4.07
C LEU A 144 -5.73 13.91 4.57
N ALA A 145 -6.73 13.83 3.69
CA ALA A 145 -8.04 13.26 4.01
C ALA A 145 -7.92 11.77 4.37
N ALA A 146 -7.16 10.99 3.59
CA ALA A 146 -6.92 9.57 3.82
C ALA A 146 -6.19 9.29 5.14
N LEU A 147 -5.22 10.12 5.52
CA LEU A 147 -4.52 10.06 6.82
C LEU A 147 -5.37 10.58 7.98
N GLY A 148 -6.26 11.55 7.73
CA GLY A 148 -7.19 12.10 8.71
C GLY A 148 -8.35 11.14 9.03
N ALA A 149 -8.83 10.39 8.03
CA ALA A 149 -9.92 9.43 8.15
C ALA A 149 -9.74 8.39 9.28
N PRO A 150 -8.61 7.66 9.41
CA PRO A 150 -8.44 6.69 10.49
C PRO A 150 -8.38 7.37 11.87
N ARG A 151 -7.76 8.56 11.97
CA ARG A 151 -7.67 9.31 13.24
C ARG A 151 -9.02 9.84 13.72
N LEU A 152 -9.89 10.28 12.82
CA LEU A 152 -11.27 10.67 13.16
C LEU A 152 -12.13 9.45 13.50
N TYR A 153 -11.97 8.35 12.75
CA TYR A 153 -12.73 7.12 12.95
C TYR A 153 -12.48 6.52 14.36
N ASP A 154 -11.22 6.45 14.79
CA ASP A 154 -10.87 5.95 16.12
C ASP A 154 -11.38 6.89 17.22
N ARG A 155 -11.25 8.21 17.05
CA ARG A 155 -11.80 9.19 18.01
C ARG A 155 -13.33 9.10 18.15
N TRP A 156 -14.06 8.92 17.06
CA TRP A 156 -15.52 8.76 17.09
C TRP A 156 -15.95 7.46 17.79
N LYS A 157 -15.23 6.36 17.55
CA LYS A 157 -15.52 5.06 18.19
C LYS A 157 -15.26 5.11 19.70
N THR A 158 -14.18 5.76 20.15
CA THR A 158 -13.89 5.94 21.58
C THR A 158 -14.88 6.90 22.26
N TYR A 159 -15.38 7.93 21.55
CA TYR A 159 -16.40 8.84 22.09
C TYR A 159 -17.74 8.15 22.34
N ARG A 160 -18.15 7.26 21.42
CA ARG A 160 -19.41 6.50 21.51
C ARG A 160 -19.41 5.42 22.60
N GLN A 161 -18.24 4.86 22.92
CA GLN A 161 -18.09 3.87 24.00
C GLN A 161 -18.12 4.49 25.42
N ARG A 162 -17.83 5.79 25.55
CA ARG A 162 -17.89 6.50 26.84
C ARG A 162 -19.30 6.98 27.24
N HIS A 163 -20.26 6.99 26.31
CA HIS A 163 -21.64 7.44 26.55
C HIS A 163 -22.67 6.30 26.57
N SER A 164 -22.21 5.05 26.60
CA SER A 164 -23.05 3.84 26.74
C SER A 164 -22.72 3.05 28.01
N GLY A 165 -22.17 3.71 29.02
CA GLY A 165 -21.93 3.18 30.36
C GLY A 165 -22.61 4.05 31.40
#